data_AF-A0A2S9GPE5-F1
#
_entry.id   AF-A0A2S9GPE5-F1
#
_cell.length_a   1.000
_cell.length_b   1.000
_cell.length_c   1.000
_cell.angle_alpha   90.00
_cell.angle_beta   90.00
_cell.angle_gamma   90.00
#
_symmetry.space_group_name_H-M   'P 1'
#
loop_
_entity.id
_entity.type
_entity.pdbx_description
1 polymer ?
#
loop_
_entity_poly.entity_id
_entity_poly.type
_entity_poly.pdbx_seq_one_letter_code
_entity_poly.pdbx_strand_id
1 'polypeptide(L)' 'GGDHLMLMELAKPLEPGADVSLTVTFEDGSTMAITAQIRDFAGGNESYSPGPHRHG' A
#
# COMPACT_ATOMS: atom_id res chain seq x y z
N GLY A 1 -2.46 -13.82 -6.14
CA GLY A 1 -2.09 -12.97 -5.01
C GLY A 1 -0.66 -13.28 -4.67
N GLY A 2 0.26 -12.36 -4.95
CA GLY A 2 1.64 -12.41 -4.47
C GLY A 2 1.84 -11.44 -3.31
N ASP A 3 3.10 -11.27 -2.89
CA ASP A 3 3.45 -10.27 -1.89
C ASP A 3 3.11 -8.87 -2.39
N HIS A 4 2.36 -8.12 -1.58
CA HIS A 4 1.99 -6.75 -1.86
C HIS A 4 2.03 -5.94 -0.57
N LEU A 5 2.45 -4.68 -0.70
CA LEU A 5 2.44 -3.70 0.39
C LEU A 5 1.14 -2.90 0.28
N MET A 6 0.31 -2.96 1.33
CA MET A 6 -0.88 -2.11 1.42
C MET A 6 -0.57 -0.82 2.16
N LEU A 7 -0.81 0.31 1.50
CA LEU A 7 -0.69 1.63 2.10
C LEU A 7 -2.05 2.03 2.69
N MET A 8 -2.09 2.30 3.99
CA MET A 8 -3.29 2.75 4.70
C MET A 8 -3.16 4.24 5.04
N GLU A 9 -4.30 4.91 5.23
CA GLU A 9 -4.39 6.30 5.68
C GLU A 9 -3.51 7.29 4.89
N LEU A 10 -3.61 7.24 3.57
CA LEU A 10 -2.93 8.20 2.71
C LEU A 10 -3.33 9.64 3.07
N ALA A 11 -2.34 10.47 3.42
CA ALA A 11 -2.57 11.87 3.80
C ALA A 11 -3.11 12.73 2.65
N LYS A 12 -2.93 12.30 1.40
CA LYS A 12 -3.39 12.97 0.18
C LYS A 12 -3.83 11.95 -0.86
N PRO A 13 -4.79 12.30 -1.73
CA PRO A 13 -5.14 11.48 -2.87
C PRO A 13 -3.93 11.30 -3.81
N LEU A 14 -3.85 10.12 -4.43
CA LEU A 14 -2.82 9.78 -5.42
C LEU A 14 -3.45 9.87 -6.81
N GLU A 15 -2.81 10.63 -7.71
CA GLU A 15 -3.31 10.83 -9.08
C GLU A 15 -2.73 9.78 -10.04
N PRO A 16 -3.56 9.15 -10.90
CA PRO A 16 -3.07 8.27 -11.95
C PRO A 16 -2.04 8.96 -12.86
N GLY A 17 -0.95 8.27 -13.16
CA GLY A 17 0.17 8.79 -13.94
C GLY A 17 1.27 9.48 -13.12
N ALA A 18 1.07 9.65 -11.82
CA ALA A 18 2.11 10.16 -10.93
C ALA A 18 3.12 9.05 -10.54
N ASP A 19 4.37 9.44 -10.36
CA ASP A 19 5.41 8.62 -9.74
C ASP A 19 5.55 9.01 -8.26
N VAL A 20 5.45 8.04 -7.35
CA VAL A 20 5.60 8.24 -5.91
C VAL A 20 6.86 7.54 -5.42
N SER A 21 7.74 8.27 -4.75
CA SER A 21 8.91 7.72 -4.07
C SER A 21 8.52 7.20 -2.69
N LEU A 22 8.67 5.90 -2.46
CA LEU A 22 8.51 5.23 -1.19
C LEU A 22 9.89 4.80 -0.66
N THR A 23 10.12 4.97 0.64
CA THR A 23 11.32 4.45 1.30
C THR A 23 10.92 3.31 2.22
N VAL A 24 11.39 2.11 1.91
CA VAL A 24 11.19 0.92 2.75
C VAL A 24 12.39 0.78 3.66
N THR A 25 12.15 0.67 4.96
CA THR A 25 13.19 0.37 5.95
C THR A 25 13.05 -1.08 6.34
N PHE A 26 14.14 -1.83 6.24
CA PHE A 26 14.21 -3.24 6.59
C PHE A 26 14.67 -3.39 8.06
N GLU A 27 14.43 -4.57 8.63
CA GLU A 27 14.80 -4.89 10.02
C GLU A 27 16.31 -4.78 10.27
N ASP A 28 17.13 -5.04 9.25
CA ASP A 28 18.60 -4.92 9.32
C ASP A 28 19.08 -3.45 9.40
N GLY A 29 18.17 -2.49 9.34
CA GLY A 29 18.45 -1.05 9.34
C GLY A 29 18.74 -0.48 7.95
N SER A 30 18.75 -1.29 6.90
CA SER A 30 18.92 -0.83 5.53
C SER A 30 17.65 -0.14 5.03
N THR A 31 17.80 0.82 4.11
CA THR A 31 16.68 1.49 3.45
C THR A 31 16.76 1.33 1.94
N MET A 32 15.62 1.10 1.30
CA MET A 32 15.49 1.06 -0.15
C MET A 32 14.48 2.09 -0.63
N ALA A 33 14.91 2.93 -1.58
CA ALA A 33 14.03 3.82 -2.31
C ALA A 33 13.37 3.06 -3.47
N ILE A 34 12.05 3.13 -3.52
CA ILE A 34 11.21 2.50 -4.53
C ILE A 34 10.39 3.60 -5.19
N THR A 35 10.43 3.70 -6.52
CA THR A 35 9.52 4.56 -7.26
C THR A 35 8.34 3.73 -7.75
N ALA A 36 7.16 4.02 -7.25
CA ALA A 36 5.91 3.37 -7.63
C ALA A 36 5.09 4.28 -8.55
N GLN A 37 4.75 3.79 -9.75
CA GLN A 37 3.80 4.47 -10.62
C GLN A 37 2.38 4.23 -10.16
N ILE A 38 1.65 5.31 -9.95
CA ILE A 38 0.21 5.27 -9.68
C ILE A 38 -0.48 5.00 -11.01
N ARG A 39 -1.10 3.82 -11.11
CA ARG A 39 -1.91 3.44 -12.25
C ARG A 39 -3.34 3.28 -11.77
N ASP A 40 -4.28 3.75 -12.58
CA ASP A 40 -5.69 3.36 -12.41
C ASP A 40 -5.75 1.85 -12.67
N PHE A 41 -5.76 1.09 -11.59
CA PHE A 41 -5.81 -0.35 -11.64
C PHE A 41 -7.21 -0.77 -11.20
N ALA A 42 -8.02 -1.22 -12.14
CA ALA A 42 -9.34 -1.81 -11.88
C ALA A 42 -9.30 -3.16 -11.14
N GLY A 43 -8.17 -3.52 -10.51
CA GLY A 43 -7.96 -4.77 -9.79
C GLY A 43 -7.76 -4.52 -8.30
N GLY A 44 -8.85 -4.22 -7.61
CA GLY A 44 -8.87 -3.99 -6.17
C GLY A 44 -10.27 -4.08 -5.59
N ASN A 45 -11.15 -4.91 -6.16
CA ASN A 45 -12.47 -5.18 -5.58
C ASN A 45 -12.38 -6.17 -4.41
N GLU A 46 -11.36 -6.03 -3.56
CA GLU A 46 -11.23 -6.77 -2.30
C GLU A 46 -11.69 -5.84 -1.18
N SER A 47 -12.93 -6.02 -0.73
CA SER A 47 -13.47 -5.36 0.44
C SER A 47 -12.65 -5.73 1.67
N TYR A 48 -11.70 -4.88 2.06
CA TYR A 48 -11.01 -5.00 3.34
C TYR A 48 -11.96 -4.58 4.46
N SER A 49 -12.84 -5.51 4.86
CA SER A 49 -13.69 -5.33 6.04
C SER A 49 -12.91 -5.79 7.27
N PRO A 50 -12.65 -4.94 8.27
CA PRO A 50 -12.17 -5.40 9.56
C PRO A 50 -13.28 -6.26 10.18
N GLY A 51 -13.09 -7.58 10.18
CA GLY A 51 -14.01 -8.50 10.86
C GLY A 51 -14.07 -8.16 12.36
N PRO A 52 -15.26 -8.10 12.97
CA PRO A 52 -15.36 -7.82 14.40
C PRO A 52 -14.80 -9.01 15.19
N HIS A 53 -13.69 -8.79 15.90
CA HIS A 53 -13.24 -9.67 16.96
C HIS A 53 -14.32 -9.72 18.06
N ARG A 54 -15.09 -10.81 18.13
CA ARG A 54 -15.87 -11.15 19.32
C ARG A 54 -15.18 -12.28 20.06
N HIS A 55 -14.57 -11.92 21.19
CA HIS A 55 -14.20 -12.83 22.26
C HIS A 55 -15.48 -13.09 23.08
N GLY A 56 -15.83 -14.36 23.24
CA GLY A 56 -16.89 -14.86 24.12
C GLY A 56 -16.62 -16.31 24.43
#